data_AF-A0A373F754-F1
#
_entry.id   AF-A0A373F754-F1
#
_cell.length_a   1.000
_cell.length_b   1.000
_cell.length_c   1.000
_cell.angle_alpha   90.00
_cell.angle_beta   90.00
_cell.angle_gamma   90.00
#
_symmetry.space_group_name_H-M   'P 1'
#
loop_
_entity.id
_entity.type
_entity.pdbx_description
1 polymer ?
#
loop_
_entity_poly.entity_id
_entity_poly.type
_entity_poly.pdbx_seq_one_letter_code
_entity_poly.pdbx_strand_id
1 'polypeptide(L)'
;MNTPAQPRNPLHGLTLERLLNDLVDYYGWAGLSECIPLRCFSVDPSISSSLKFLRKTPWAREKVESLYLYTLRRQQRQDRGQRY
;
A
#
# COMPACT_ATOMS: atom_id res chain seq x y z
N MET A 1 22.92 11.83 -13.65
CA MET A 1 21.91 12.86 -13.30
C MET A 1 21.29 12.41 -11.99
N ASN A 2 21.87 12.89 -10.88
CA ASN A 2 21.48 12.54 -9.51
C ASN A 2 20.33 13.43 -9.06
N THR A 3 19.24 12.84 -8.54
CA THR A 3 18.23 13.60 -7.78
C THR A 3 18.08 12.96 -6.39
N PRO A 4 18.61 13.59 -5.33
CA PRO A 4 18.35 13.16 -3.97
C PRO A 4 16.99 13.69 -3.51
N ALA A 5 15.95 12.86 -3.56
CA ALA A 5 14.63 13.21 -3.05
C ALA A 5 14.58 13.00 -1.52
N GLN A 6 14.33 14.09 -0.83
CA GLN A 6 14.42 14.32 0.61
C GLN A 6 13.55 13.39 1.49
N PRO A 7 13.93 13.17 2.77
CA PRO A 7 13.22 12.32 3.72
C PRO A 7 12.00 13.05 4.30
N ARG A 8 10.81 12.82 3.73
CA ARG A 8 9.53 13.21 4.34
C ARG A 8 8.86 12.01 5.02
N ASN A 9 9.39 11.54 6.14
CA ASN A 9 8.60 10.75 7.10
C ASN A 9 8.10 11.72 8.21
N PRO A 10 6.96 11.54 8.94
CA PRO A 10 6.07 10.37 9.07
C PRO A 10 4.55 10.63 9.39
N LEU A 11 3.66 9.68 9.04
CA LEU A 11 2.47 9.22 9.80
C LEU A 11 1.37 10.15 10.37
N HIS A 12 1.30 11.46 10.13
CA HIS A 12 0.09 12.22 10.53
C HIS A 12 -1.04 12.09 9.50
N GLY A 13 -2.09 11.34 9.85
CA GLY A 13 -3.34 11.25 9.05
C GLY A 13 -3.32 10.19 7.96
N LEU A 14 -2.77 9.00 8.23
CA LEU A 14 -2.73 7.92 7.26
C LEU A 14 -4.14 7.40 6.97
N THR A 15 -4.73 7.89 5.89
CA THR A 15 -6.05 7.46 5.44
C THR A 15 -5.94 6.12 4.72
N LEU A 16 -7.07 5.42 4.61
CA LEU A 16 -7.16 4.22 3.77
C LEU A 16 -6.74 4.50 2.32
N GLU A 17 -6.97 5.72 1.84
CA GLU A 17 -6.48 6.19 0.54
C GLU A 17 -4.96 6.22 0.49
N ARG A 18 -4.31 6.81 1.49
CA ARG A 18 -2.84 6.87 1.52
C ARG A 18 -2.23 5.48 1.58
N LEU A 19 -2.78 4.61 2.43
CA LEU A 19 -2.33 3.23 2.58
C LEU A 19 -2.44 2.47 1.26
N LEU A 20 -3.59 2.57 0.58
CA LEU A 20 -3.80 1.94 -0.71
C LEU A 20 -2.83 2.49 -1.77
N ASN A 21 -2.63 3.81 -1.84
CA ASN A 21 -1.67 4.40 -2.78
C ASN A 21 -0.25 3.87 -2.54
N ASP A 22 0.19 3.76 -1.29
CA ASP A 22 1.52 3.25 -0.94
C ASP A 22 1.71 1.79 -1.36
N LEU A 23 0.68 0.96 -1.12
CA LEU A 23 0.69 -0.43 -1.57
C LEU A 23 0.68 -0.56 -3.10
N VAL A 24 -0.07 0.29 -3.80
CA VAL A 24 -0.10 0.32 -5.27
C VAL A 24 1.25 0.79 -5.82
N ASP A 25 1.89 1.79 -5.21
CA ASP A 25 3.22 2.26 -5.60
C ASP A 25 4.28 1.17 -5.41
N TYR A 26 4.20 0.42 -4.30
CA TYR A 26 5.18 -0.62 -3.98
C TYR A 26 4.97 -1.94 -4.74
N TYR A 27 3.74 -2.45 -4.85
CA TYR A 27 3.44 -3.75 -5.47
C TYR A 27 2.85 -3.65 -6.88
N GLY A 28 2.30 -2.50 -7.24
CA GLY A 28 1.40 -2.37 -8.39
C GLY A 28 0.06 -3.07 -8.18
N TRP A 29 -0.86 -2.83 -9.11
CA TRP A 29 -2.19 -3.45 -9.09
C TRP A 29 -2.15 -4.97 -9.30
N ALA A 30 -1.23 -5.45 -10.14
CA ALA A 30 -1.03 -6.89 -10.36
C ALA A 30 -0.63 -7.59 -9.06
N GLY A 31 0.40 -7.11 -8.36
CA GLY A 31 0.85 -7.68 -7.09
C GLY A 31 -0.21 -7.59 -5.99
N LEU A 32 -1.00 -6.52 -5.98
CA LEU A 32 -2.15 -6.42 -5.06
C LEU A 32 -3.23 -7.46 -5.35
N SER A 33 -3.53 -7.72 -6.63
CA SER A 33 -4.50 -8.75 -7.01
C SER A 33 -4.03 -10.17 -6.69
N GLU A 34 -2.71 -10.41 -6.69
CA GLU A 34 -2.13 -11.68 -6.24
C GLU A 34 -2.19 -11.84 -4.71
N CYS A 35 -1.89 -10.77 -3.96
CA CYS A 35 -1.96 -10.79 -2.50
C CYS A 35 -3.41 -10.85 -2.00
N ILE A 36 -4.31 -10.13 -2.67
CA ILE A 36 -5.70 -9.98 -2.31
C ILE A 36 -6.53 -10.15 -3.60
N PRO A 37 -7.10 -11.35 -3.85
CA PRO A 37 -7.81 -11.66 -5.09
C PRO A 37 -9.18 -10.96 -5.15
N LEU A 38 -9.13 -9.64 -5.31
CA LEU A 38 -10.29 -8.77 -5.48
C LEU A 38 -10.39 -8.36 -6.94
N ARG A 39 -11.55 -8.62 -7.54
CA ARG A 39 -11.85 -8.25 -8.93
C ARG A 39 -11.63 -6.75 -9.21
N CYS A 40 -11.83 -5.90 -8.20
CA CYS A 40 -11.60 -4.45 -8.31
C CYS A 40 -10.15 -4.09 -8.64
N PHE A 41 -9.17 -4.91 -8.25
CA PHE A 41 -7.75 -4.67 -8.55
C PHE A 41 -7.32 -5.21 -9.92
N SER A 42 -8.11 -6.10 -10.53
CA SER A 42 -7.77 -6.70 -11.83
C SER A 42 -8.52 -6.10 -13.02
N VAL A 43 -9.76 -5.64 -12.85
CA VAL A 43 -10.65 -5.25 -13.97
C VAL A 43 -10.70 -3.74 -14.20
N ASP A 44 -10.78 -2.94 -13.14
CA ASP A 44 -10.75 -1.47 -13.21
C ASP A 44 -9.93 -0.91 -12.04
N PRO A 45 -8.61 -1.12 -12.07
CA PRO A 45 -7.74 -0.71 -10.98
C PRO A 45 -7.64 0.81 -10.90
N SER A 46 -8.46 1.39 -10.03
CA SER A 46 -8.39 2.81 -9.69
C SER A 46 -8.51 3.03 -8.19
N ILE A 47 -7.82 4.07 -7.69
CA ILE A 47 -7.83 4.43 -6.27
C ILE A 47 -9.26 4.73 -5.80
N SER A 48 -10.00 5.56 -6.54
CA SER A 48 -11.36 5.96 -6.15
C SER A 48 -12.36 4.80 -6.17
N SER A 49 -12.30 3.90 -7.16
CA SER A 49 -13.19 2.73 -7.23
C SER A 49 -12.87 1.73 -6.11
N SER A 50 -11.58 1.47 -5.88
CA SER A 50 -11.11 0.63 -4.79
C SER A 50 -11.54 1.17 -3.42
N LEU A 51 -11.39 2.46 -3.16
CA LEU A 51 -11.82 3.05 -1.90
C LEU A 51 -13.33 2.96 -1.67
N LYS A 52 -14.14 3.18 -2.71
CA LYS A 52 -15.59 2.97 -2.64
C LYS A 52 -15.91 1.52 -2.30
N PHE A 53 -15.20 0.57 -2.90
CA PHE A 53 -15.35 -0.86 -2.61
C PHE A 53 -14.93 -1.21 -1.17
N LEU A 54 -13.76 -0.79 -0.72
CA LEU A 54 -13.23 -1.02 0.63
C LEU A 54 -14.04 -0.30 1.73
N ARG A 55 -14.86 0.70 1.38
CA ARG A 55 -15.85 1.30 2.29
C ARG A 55 -17.10 0.45 2.46
N LYS A 56 -17.51 -0.25 1.40
CA LYS A 56 -18.69 -1.14 1.42
C LYS A 56 -18.36 -2.55 1.92
N THR A 57 -17.09 -2.94 1.87
CA THR A 57 -16.63 -4.31 2.16
C THR A 57 -15.57 -4.28 3.27
N PRO A 58 -15.97 -4.31 4.56
CA PRO A 58 -15.06 -4.15 5.69
C PRO A 58 -13.92 -5.18 5.71
N TRP A 59 -14.23 -6.46 5.49
CA TRP A 59 -13.22 -7.52 5.50
C TRP A 59 -12.12 -7.31 4.44
N ALA A 60 -12.45 -6.69 3.31
CA ALA A 60 -11.49 -6.39 2.25
C ALA A 60 -10.53 -5.27 2.67
N ARG A 61 -11.05 -4.28 3.42
CA ARG A 61 -10.23 -3.23 4.04
C ARG A 61 -9.22 -3.84 5.02
N GLU A 62 -9.67 -4.72 5.90
CA GLU A 62 -8.81 -5.37 6.89
C GLU A 62 -7.66 -6.14 6.22
N LYS A 63 -7.91 -6.78 5.06
CA LYS A 63 -6.87 -7.45 4.26
C LYS A 63 -5.83 -6.47 3.72
N VAL A 64 -6.27 -5.34 3.18
CA VAL A 64 -5.41 -4.28 2.66
C VAL A 64 -4.56 -3.69 3.80
N GLU A 65 -5.15 -3.41 4.96
CA GLU A 65 -4.44 -2.93 6.15
C GLU A 65 -3.40 -3.94 6.66
N SER A 66 -3.77 -5.22 6.70
CA SER A 66 -2.86 -6.32 7.08
C SER A 66 -1.64 -6.42 6.15
N LEU A 67 -1.85 -6.31 4.84
CA LEU A 67 -0.78 -6.32 3.84
C LEU A 67 0.17 -5.13 4.01
N TYR A 68 -0.37 -3.95 4.30
CA TYR A 68 0.44 -2.77 4.58
C TYR A 68 1.31 -2.95 5.82
N LEU A 69 0.76 -3.46 6.92
CA LEU A 69 1.53 -3.75 8.14
C LEU A 69 2.64 -4.77 7.88
N TYR A 70 2.36 -5.81 7.09
CA TYR A 70 3.38 -6.79 6.69
C TYR A 70 4.52 -6.13 5.91
N THR A 71 4.18 -5.27 4.96
CA THR A 71 5.14 -4.54 4.12
C THR A 71 5.98 -3.57 4.96
N LEU A 72 5.36 -2.84 5.87
CA LEU A 72 6.05 -1.91 6.77
C LEU A 72 7.04 -2.64 7.69
N ARG A 73 6.68 -3.81 8.24
CA ARG A 73 7.60 -4.65 9.02
C ARG A 73 8.78 -5.12 8.19
N ARG A 74 8.54 -5.47 6.92
CA ARG A 74 9.59 -5.90 6.00
C ARG A 74 10.55 -4.75 5.66
N GLN A 75 10.03 -3.55 5.37
CA GLN A 75 10.83 -2.36 5.11
C GLN A 75 11.68 -1.95 6.32
N GLN A 76 11.11 -1.95 7.54
CA GLN A 76 11.86 -1.64 8.77
C GLN A 76 13.07 -2.57 9.02
N ARG A 77 12.98 -3.83 8.59
CA ARG A 77 14.13 -4.76 8.67
C ARG A 77 15.21 -4.45 7.65
N GLN A 78 14.85 -3.93 6.48
CA GLN A 78 15.80 -3.56 5.44
C GLN A 78 16.53 -2.25 5.75
N ASP A 79 15.83 -1.27 6.34
CA ASP A 79 16.40 0.03 6.74
C ASP A 79 17.50 -0.11 7.83
N ARG A 80 17.29 -1.02 8.80
CA ARG A 80 18.28 -1.29 9.86
C ARG A 80 19.59 -1.92 9.38
N GLY A 81 19.62 -2.47 8.16
CA GLY A 81 20.81 -3.10 7.57
C GLY A 81 21.70 -2.15 6.77
N GLN A 82 21.26 -0.92 6.50
CA GLN A 82 21.96 0.01 5.60
C GLN A 82 22.79 1.07 6.34
N ARG A 83 23.19 0.80 7.58
CA ARG A 83 23.97 1.72 8.41
C ARG A 83 25.39 1.25 8.77
N TYR A 84 26.05 0.58 7.83
CA TYR A 84 27.49 0.29 7.91
C TYR A 84 28.20 0.77 6.66
#